data_AF-A0A415BHM8-F1
#
_entry.id   AF-A0A415BHM8-F1
#
_cell.length_a   1.000
_cell.length_b   1.000
_cell.length_c   1.000
_cell.angle_alpha   90.00
_cell.angle_beta   90.00
_cell.angle_gamma   90.00
#
_symmetry.space_group_name_H-M   'P 1'
#
loop_
_entity.id
_entity.type
_entity.pdbx_description
1 polymer ?
#
loop_
_entity_poly.entity_id
_entity_poly.type
_entity_poly.pdbx_seq_one_letter_code
_entity_poly.pdbx_strand_id
1 'polypeptide(L)'
;MKKNDATVSSLDWITYSSYVDGPCWMKYVDDNKFLDELSIPGTHDSGTCSVDNDTEPQSSQVKCQQDYIPTQLLEGIRYFDIRLGKGDDPGIDHGDYYLLKKDAYFMHLSDVIGYFKTFLNENPTEALIMLVSRGNDEATDESVTTAFAKVLDDNPKLFYTSSRIPALHEVRGKIVLLRRFRLAGNSVSGHTWGLDLTEWDNIIAAHPSSSSMCLVQNAQGFEAAGETGDKKAYCTKVYAQDHYECTGTDKISWVDMALQETAKLTRNEVDVEDDNGAKEQVLERCWSINYTSCTNHKQGSNPFTAARVVNEHLYESPYINPSGTEDTKSDYLKHIGIIASDFVDAALARSIYQRNYNYDTKHTQSASCCLPTRMRMTYGDSPSDASLQDGKTVGEGHFRLVDSSNVLNVAASGHAFAIEYVDVDALGNETVTELRGSVPIDIDPRALTPHFEGLEGLKAGEDVRAKIAASLEGKLETDACTAQLEFVHDANGAPGTAMAEGEAFTAGTYWVRAKGLLGDAAQNYKLANDGAASFTVTASGNAGATDTGDGNGTNAGGADKNDKGNKRKGSGEKLAGTGDGSGIAAGLAAAAVATTVAGAAMLASERENAGDDSE
;
A
#
# COMPACT_ATOMS: atom_id res chain seq x y z
N MET A 1 -2.80 -23.59 29.43
CA MET A 1 -1.43 -23.05 29.38
C MET A 1 -1.51 -21.54 29.24
N LYS A 2 -0.47 -20.79 29.64
CA LYS A 2 -0.52 -19.32 29.72
C LYS A 2 -0.77 -18.71 28.33
N LYS A 3 -1.66 -17.72 28.26
CA LYS A 3 -1.67 -16.74 27.17
C LYS A 3 -0.35 -15.96 27.24
N ASN A 4 0.25 -15.64 26.11
CA ASN A 4 1.31 -14.64 26.07
C ASN A 4 0.64 -13.27 26.14
N ASP A 5 0.74 -12.63 27.30
CA ASP A 5 0.33 -11.24 27.50
C ASP A 5 1.33 -10.30 26.81
N ALA A 6 1.30 -10.28 25.47
CA ALA A 6 1.88 -9.20 24.68
C ALA A 6 0.88 -8.04 24.67
N THR A 7 0.97 -7.18 25.69
CA THR A 7 0.16 -5.96 25.77
C THR A 7 0.41 -5.08 24.55
N VAL A 8 -0.68 -4.69 23.87
CA VAL A 8 -0.68 -3.73 22.77
C VAL A 8 -0.38 -2.34 23.33
N SER A 9 0.89 -2.08 23.62
CA SER A 9 1.39 -0.87 24.29
C SER A 9 2.58 -0.23 23.58
N SER A 10 2.89 -0.69 22.37
CA SER A 10 3.79 -0.04 21.41
C SER A 10 3.37 -0.47 20.00
N LEU A 11 2.44 0.27 19.39
CA LEU A 11 2.51 0.41 17.93
C LEU A 11 3.78 1.20 17.69
N ASP A 12 4.81 0.59 17.11
CA ASP A 12 5.91 1.38 16.53
C ASP A 12 5.37 2.06 15.26
N TRP A 13 4.74 3.22 15.46
CA TRP A 13 4.23 4.16 14.45
C TRP A 13 5.29 4.53 13.40
N ILE A 14 6.56 4.32 13.73
CA ILE A 14 7.71 4.52 12.87
C ILE A 14 7.83 3.45 11.78
N THR A 15 7.18 2.27 11.90
CA THR A 15 7.50 1.09 11.06
C THR A 15 6.69 0.97 9.77
N TYR A 16 5.61 1.74 9.58
CA TYR A 16 4.62 1.47 8.52
C TYR A 16 4.32 2.59 7.51
N SER A 17 4.91 3.78 7.62
CA SER A 17 4.85 4.74 6.50
C SER A 17 6.04 4.56 5.57
N SER A 18 5.74 4.19 4.32
CA SER A 18 6.65 4.31 3.18
C SER A 18 6.72 5.75 2.63
N TYR A 19 6.17 6.75 3.32
CA TYR A 19 6.24 8.16 2.93
C TYR A 19 6.46 9.01 4.18
N VAL A 20 7.70 9.34 4.50
CA VAL A 20 8.11 9.79 5.85
C VAL A 20 7.61 11.19 6.24
N ASP A 21 7.20 12.04 5.31
CA ASP A 21 6.42 13.24 5.60
C ASP A 21 4.96 12.91 5.99
N GLY A 22 4.41 11.77 5.57
CA GLY A 22 3.03 11.34 5.82
C GLY A 22 2.60 11.50 7.29
N PRO A 23 3.37 11.04 8.30
CA PRO A 23 3.02 11.25 9.70
C PRO A 23 3.11 12.70 10.21
N CYS A 24 3.79 13.62 9.51
CA CYS A 24 4.13 14.95 10.05
C CYS A 24 4.16 16.13 9.04
N TRP A 25 3.51 16.00 7.88
CA TRP A 25 3.64 16.98 6.79
C TRP A 25 3.17 18.39 7.14
N MET A 26 2.20 18.55 8.05
CA MET A 26 1.74 19.89 8.46
C MET A 26 2.81 20.67 9.22
N LYS A 27 3.85 20.01 9.76
CA LYS A 27 5.03 20.67 10.37
C LYS A 27 5.72 21.67 9.45
N TYR A 28 5.72 21.44 8.14
CA TYR A 28 6.38 22.30 7.16
C TYR A 28 5.48 23.41 6.60
N VAL A 29 4.21 23.46 7.05
CA VAL A 29 3.22 24.44 6.65
C VAL A 29 3.25 25.63 7.62
N ASP A 30 3.20 26.86 7.09
CA ASP A 30 3.13 28.09 7.88
C ASP A 30 1.92 28.07 8.84
N ASP A 31 2.20 28.32 10.11
CA ASP A 31 1.24 28.46 11.22
C ASP A 31 0.08 29.42 10.92
N ASN A 32 0.31 30.43 10.08
CA ASN A 32 -0.68 31.46 9.73
C ASN A 32 -1.60 31.07 8.56
N LYS A 33 -1.30 29.99 7.82
CA LYS A 33 -2.24 29.47 6.81
C LYS A 33 -3.50 28.95 7.50
N PHE A 34 -4.65 29.29 6.93
CA PHE A 34 -5.93 28.71 7.32
C PHE A 34 -6.09 27.32 6.70
N LEU A 35 -6.88 26.46 7.34
CA LEU A 35 -7.08 25.10 6.82
C LEU A 35 -7.77 25.09 5.44
N ASP A 36 -8.49 26.15 5.06
CA ASP A 36 -9.03 26.31 3.70
C ASP A 36 -7.97 26.66 2.64
N GLU A 37 -6.75 27.03 3.05
CA GLU A 37 -5.60 27.31 2.16
C GLU A 37 -4.76 26.06 1.88
N LEU A 38 -5.18 24.90 2.40
CA LEU A 38 -4.45 23.64 2.28
C LEU A 38 -5.13 22.69 1.30
N SER A 39 -4.31 21.89 0.62
CA SER A 39 -4.71 20.68 -0.09
C SER A 39 -4.60 19.52 0.90
N ILE A 40 -5.73 18.91 1.27
CA ILE A 40 -5.79 17.95 2.37
C ILE A 40 -6.26 16.59 1.83
N PRO A 41 -5.44 15.52 1.92
CA PRO A 41 -5.91 14.18 1.58
C PRO A 41 -6.83 13.64 2.68
N GLY A 42 -7.90 12.99 2.24
CA GLY A 42 -8.98 12.50 3.08
C GLY A 42 -9.47 11.12 2.64
N THR A 43 -10.12 10.40 3.57
CA THR A 43 -10.77 9.12 3.28
C THR A 43 -12.28 9.21 3.43
N HIS A 44 -12.99 8.67 2.43
CA HIS A 44 -14.43 8.42 2.50
C HIS A 44 -14.68 7.10 3.27
N ASP A 45 -15.70 7.07 4.13
CA ASP A 45 -16.02 5.92 5.00
C ASP A 45 -14.77 5.29 5.66
N SER A 46 -14.00 6.11 6.40
CA SER A 46 -12.60 5.83 6.76
C SER A 46 -12.36 4.53 7.52
N GLY A 47 -13.37 3.99 8.21
CA GLY A 47 -13.25 2.74 8.97
C GLY A 47 -13.30 1.46 8.12
N THR A 48 -13.65 1.54 6.83
CA THR A 48 -14.10 0.38 6.00
C THR A 48 -12.99 -0.53 5.46
N CYS A 49 -11.80 -0.53 6.08
CA CYS A 49 -10.74 -1.50 5.78
C CYS A 49 -11.17 -2.95 6.03
N SER A 50 -11.96 -3.16 7.09
CA SER A 50 -12.49 -4.47 7.46
C SER A 50 -13.95 -4.35 7.90
N VAL A 51 -14.77 -5.25 7.39
CA VAL A 51 -16.22 -5.29 7.61
C VAL A 51 -16.59 -6.71 8.06
N ASP A 52 -17.61 -6.87 8.89
CA ASP A 52 -18.05 -8.20 9.32
C ASP A 52 -18.63 -9.02 8.15
N ASN A 53 -18.30 -10.32 8.09
CA ASN A 53 -18.64 -11.30 7.04
C ASN A 53 -18.19 -10.95 5.60
N ASP A 54 -17.17 -10.10 5.46
CA ASP A 54 -16.84 -9.44 4.20
C ASP A 54 -15.91 -10.22 3.26
N THR A 55 -15.90 -9.80 2.00
CA THR A 55 -15.20 -10.44 0.89
C THR A 55 -14.01 -9.61 0.41
N GLU A 56 -13.31 -10.10 -0.62
CA GLU A 56 -12.23 -9.36 -1.27
C GLU A 56 -12.72 -8.02 -1.85
N PRO A 57 -11.93 -6.93 -1.85
CA PRO A 57 -12.35 -5.59 -2.29
C PRO A 57 -13.02 -5.55 -3.67
N GLN A 58 -12.60 -6.40 -4.62
CA GLN A 58 -13.18 -6.51 -5.96
C GLN A 58 -14.64 -7.03 -5.97
N SER A 59 -15.15 -7.49 -4.83
CA SER A 59 -16.48 -8.08 -4.66
C SER A 59 -17.32 -7.44 -3.55
N SER A 60 -16.70 -6.68 -2.64
CA SER A 60 -17.41 -5.95 -1.59
C SER A 60 -18.15 -4.74 -2.17
N GLN A 61 -19.29 -4.38 -1.55
CA GLN A 61 -20.02 -3.13 -1.82
C GLN A 61 -19.82 -2.12 -0.69
N VAL A 62 -19.06 -2.48 0.35
CA VAL A 62 -18.96 -1.75 1.63
C VAL A 62 -17.53 -1.30 1.92
N LYS A 63 -16.51 -2.07 1.51
CA LYS A 63 -15.11 -1.64 1.58
C LYS A 63 -14.89 -0.41 0.68
N CYS A 64 -14.56 0.71 1.31
CA CYS A 64 -14.07 1.92 0.66
C CYS A 64 -12.58 2.14 0.91
N GLN A 65 -11.94 1.41 1.85
CA GLN A 65 -10.53 1.56 2.19
C GLN A 65 -9.79 0.21 2.19
N GLN A 66 -8.47 0.24 1.94
CA GLN A 66 -7.57 -0.91 2.11
C GLN A 66 -6.85 -0.91 3.45
N ASP A 67 -6.72 0.25 4.09
CA ASP A 67 -5.90 0.47 5.28
C ASP A 67 -6.73 0.94 6.48
N TYR A 68 -6.36 0.49 7.68
CA TYR A 68 -7.02 0.94 8.92
C TYR A 68 -6.65 2.39 9.24
N ILE A 69 -7.52 3.10 9.98
CA ILE A 69 -7.31 4.51 10.37
C ILE A 69 -5.89 4.81 10.93
N PRO A 70 -5.27 3.95 11.79
CA PRO A 70 -3.88 4.14 12.19
C PRO A 70 -2.86 4.16 11.04
N THR A 71 -3.04 3.35 10.00
CA THR A 71 -2.17 3.42 8.80
C THR A 71 -2.46 4.68 8.01
N GLN A 72 -3.74 5.00 7.73
CA GLN A 72 -4.12 6.21 6.98
C GLN A 72 -3.50 7.50 7.55
N LEU A 73 -3.44 7.62 8.88
CA LEU A 73 -2.75 8.74 9.56
C LEU A 73 -1.25 8.83 9.21
N LEU A 74 -0.59 7.68 9.10
CA LEU A 74 0.83 7.55 8.71
C LEU A 74 1.06 7.80 7.21
N GLU A 75 0.05 7.58 6.36
CA GLU A 75 0.10 7.86 4.91
C GLU A 75 -0.04 9.35 4.58
N GLY A 76 -0.51 10.17 5.54
CA GLY A 76 -0.71 11.60 5.35
C GLY A 76 -2.16 12.05 5.41
N ILE A 77 -3.12 11.13 5.57
CA ILE A 77 -4.55 11.47 5.67
C ILE A 77 -4.80 12.36 6.90
N ARG A 78 -5.54 13.45 6.69
CA ARG A 78 -5.93 14.40 7.75
C ARG A 78 -7.42 14.72 7.76
N TYR A 79 -8.19 14.29 6.75
CA TYR A 79 -9.65 14.35 6.76
C TYR A 79 -10.25 12.94 6.83
N PHE A 80 -11.17 12.73 7.76
CA PHE A 80 -11.79 11.43 8.01
C PHE A 80 -13.32 11.55 8.03
N ASP A 81 -14.00 10.79 7.18
CA ASP A 81 -15.45 10.59 7.20
C ASP A 81 -15.78 9.39 8.11
N ILE A 82 -16.34 9.68 9.28
CA ILE A 82 -16.65 8.71 10.33
C ILE A 82 -18.17 8.64 10.51
N ARG A 83 -18.73 7.47 10.19
CA ARG A 83 -20.17 7.21 10.30
C ARG A 83 -20.46 6.37 11.54
N LEU A 84 -21.50 6.77 12.27
CA LEU A 84 -21.85 6.23 13.57
C LEU A 84 -23.17 5.46 13.52
N GLY A 85 -23.11 4.24 14.07
CA GLY A 85 -24.25 3.37 14.34
C GLY A 85 -24.78 3.52 15.76
N LYS A 86 -25.41 2.47 16.29
CA LYS A 86 -26.05 2.50 17.61
C LYS A 86 -25.07 2.26 18.77
N GLY A 87 -25.44 2.75 19.96
CA GLY A 87 -24.79 2.47 21.23
C GLY A 87 -24.36 3.72 22.01
N ASP A 88 -24.10 3.56 23.32
CA ASP A 88 -23.57 4.62 24.19
C ASP A 88 -22.10 4.96 23.87
N ASP A 89 -21.39 4.00 23.29
CA ASP A 89 -20.14 4.16 22.55
C ASP A 89 -20.43 3.61 21.13
N PRO A 90 -20.88 4.46 20.20
CA PRO A 90 -21.37 4.04 18.89
C PRO A 90 -20.38 3.15 18.15
N GLY A 91 -20.87 2.05 17.60
CA GLY A 91 -20.10 1.30 16.60
C GLY A 91 -19.89 2.17 15.35
N ILE A 92 -18.77 1.98 14.66
CA ILE A 92 -18.54 2.57 13.33
C ILE A 92 -19.16 1.62 12.30
N ASP A 93 -19.88 2.17 11.32
CA ASP A 93 -20.63 1.41 10.31
C ASP A 93 -20.52 2.03 8.90
N HIS A 94 -20.97 1.27 7.91
CA HIS A 94 -21.29 1.75 6.57
C HIS A 94 -22.60 1.08 6.14
N GLY A 95 -23.71 1.83 6.23
CA GLY A 95 -25.05 1.27 6.08
C GLY A 95 -25.36 0.25 7.18
N ASP A 96 -25.84 -0.94 6.80
CA ASP A 96 -26.20 -2.01 7.75
C ASP A 96 -25.00 -2.79 8.32
N TYR A 97 -23.76 -2.43 7.94
CA TYR A 97 -22.56 -3.22 8.24
C TYR A 97 -21.64 -2.50 9.24
N TYR A 98 -21.43 -3.12 10.40
CA TYR A 98 -20.45 -2.67 11.40
C TYR A 98 -19.02 -3.04 10.99
N LEU A 99 -18.10 -2.11 11.25
CA LEU A 99 -16.70 -2.18 10.82
C LEU A 99 -15.82 -2.79 11.93
N LEU A 100 -14.73 -3.43 11.51
CA LEU A 100 -13.81 -4.15 12.39
C LEU A 100 -12.47 -3.43 12.52
N LYS A 101 -11.83 -3.60 13.68
CA LYS A 101 -10.42 -3.28 13.91
C LYS A 101 -9.54 -4.43 13.44
N LYS A 102 -8.22 -4.18 13.38
CA LYS A 102 -7.19 -5.16 12.99
C LYS A 102 -7.15 -6.44 13.85
N ASP A 103 -7.71 -6.39 15.06
CA ASP A 103 -7.86 -7.53 15.97
C ASP A 103 -9.22 -8.27 15.82
N ALA A 104 -9.98 -7.95 14.78
CA ALA A 104 -11.31 -8.50 14.43
C ALA A 104 -12.43 -8.22 15.47
N TYR A 105 -12.23 -7.25 16.37
CA TYR A 105 -13.33 -6.71 17.19
C TYR A 105 -14.00 -5.53 16.48
N PHE A 106 -15.28 -5.30 16.76
CA PHE A 106 -15.99 -4.11 16.28
C PHE A 106 -15.26 -2.82 16.68
N MET A 107 -15.20 -1.89 15.74
CA MET A 107 -14.65 -0.56 15.95
C MET A 107 -15.72 0.34 16.55
N HIS A 108 -15.38 1.06 17.61
CA HIS A 108 -16.26 2.04 18.24
C HIS A 108 -15.70 3.45 18.13
N LEU A 109 -16.54 4.46 18.38
CA LEU A 109 -16.14 5.87 18.44
C LEU A 109 -14.95 6.08 19.39
N SER A 110 -14.96 5.45 20.57
CA SER A 110 -13.84 5.53 21.51
C SER A 110 -12.50 5.02 20.95
N ASP A 111 -12.51 4.00 20.07
CA ASP A 111 -11.29 3.51 19.39
C ASP A 111 -10.75 4.55 18.41
N VAL A 112 -11.63 5.15 17.59
CA VAL A 112 -11.26 6.18 16.60
C VAL A 112 -10.65 7.40 17.31
N ILE A 113 -11.27 7.88 18.39
CA ILE A 113 -10.74 8.97 19.20
C ILE A 113 -9.42 8.55 19.88
N GLY A 114 -9.28 7.29 20.29
CA GLY A 114 -8.02 6.72 20.79
C GLY A 114 -6.88 6.79 19.78
N TYR A 115 -7.14 6.43 18.52
CA TYR A 115 -6.15 6.52 17.43
C TYR A 115 -5.76 7.98 17.16
N PHE A 116 -6.74 8.87 16.98
CA PHE A 116 -6.49 10.30 16.75
C PHE A 116 -5.71 10.95 17.89
N LYS A 117 -6.07 10.66 19.14
CA LYS A 117 -5.38 11.18 20.33
C LYS A 117 -3.95 10.65 20.45
N THR A 118 -3.70 9.38 20.13
CA THR A 118 -2.35 8.80 20.12
C THR A 118 -1.49 9.50 19.06
N PHE A 119 -1.99 9.57 17.83
CA PHE A 119 -1.30 10.20 16.71
C PHE A 119 -0.97 11.67 16.95
N LEU A 120 -1.93 12.46 17.48
CA LEU A 120 -1.73 13.88 17.77
C LEU A 120 -0.78 14.14 18.96
N ASN A 121 -0.66 13.20 19.91
CA ASN A 121 0.34 13.29 20.98
C ASN A 121 1.76 13.02 20.45
N GLU A 122 1.90 12.09 19.50
CA GLU A 122 3.19 11.74 18.88
C GLU A 122 3.61 12.75 17.81
N ASN A 123 2.64 13.34 17.10
CA ASN A 123 2.83 14.32 16.03
C ASN A 123 2.07 15.63 16.37
N PRO A 124 2.50 16.38 17.39
CA PRO A 124 1.78 17.57 17.89
C PRO A 124 1.78 18.75 16.92
N THR A 125 2.47 18.63 15.78
CA THR A 125 2.39 19.59 14.68
C THR A 125 1.13 19.42 13.83
N GLU A 126 0.51 18.25 13.85
CA GLU A 126 -0.59 17.93 12.96
C GLU A 126 -1.94 18.40 13.51
N ALA A 127 -2.91 18.57 12.62
CA ALA A 127 -4.30 18.82 12.94
C ALA A 127 -5.15 17.84 12.13
N LEU A 128 -6.20 17.28 12.75
CA LEU A 128 -7.13 16.38 12.07
C LEU A 128 -8.45 17.09 11.80
N ILE A 129 -9.16 16.68 10.76
CA ILE A 129 -10.54 17.07 10.46
C ILE A 129 -11.37 15.79 10.53
N MET A 130 -12.36 15.77 11.41
CA MET A 130 -13.28 14.65 11.57
C MET A 130 -14.66 15.12 11.16
N LEU A 131 -15.17 14.59 10.05
CA LEU A 131 -16.57 14.69 9.69
C LEU A 131 -17.32 13.52 10.32
N VAL A 132 -18.36 13.83 11.08
CA VAL A 132 -19.17 12.86 11.83
C VAL A 132 -20.59 12.83 11.29
N SER A 133 -21.06 11.65 10.89
CA SER A 133 -22.43 11.43 10.40
C SER A 133 -23.08 10.21 11.07
N ARG A 134 -24.38 10.02 10.82
CA ARG A 134 -25.09 8.77 11.14
C ARG A 134 -24.91 7.82 9.95
N GLY A 135 -24.45 6.59 10.16
CA GLY A 135 -24.25 5.63 9.06
C GLY A 135 -25.51 4.89 8.64
N ASN A 136 -26.52 4.84 9.51
CA ASN A 136 -27.85 4.29 9.26
C ASN A 136 -28.92 4.89 10.20
N ASP A 137 -30.15 4.38 10.11
CA ASP A 137 -31.27 4.75 10.98
C ASP A 137 -31.34 3.98 12.32
N GLU A 138 -30.38 3.09 12.63
CA GLU A 138 -30.27 2.53 13.99
C GLU A 138 -29.72 3.55 14.98
N ALA A 139 -28.81 4.42 14.52
CA ALA A 139 -28.38 5.60 15.26
C ALA A 139 -29.47 6.67 15.20
N THR A 140 -29.81 7.27 16.35
CA THR A 140 -30.68 8.45 16.42
C THR A 140 -29.88 9.72 16.66
N ASP A 141 -30.42 10.86 16.25
CA ASP A 141 -29.84 12.18 16.53
C ASP A 141 -29.58 12.39 18.04
N GLU A 142 -30.47 11.93 18.91
CA GLU A 142 -30.31 12.00 20.39
C GLU A 142 -29.21 11.07 20.91
N SER A 143 -29.12 9.83 20.39
CA SER A 143 -28.07 8.90 20.82
C SER A 143 -26.68 9.36 20.39
N VAL A 144 -26.54 9.86 19.15
CA VAL A 144 -25.26 10.41 18.66
C VAL A 144 -24.90 11.69 19.41
N THR A 145 -25.84 12.60 19.64
CA THR A 145 -25.61 13.80 20.48
C THR A 145 -25.15 13.39 21.89
N THR A 146 -25.79 12.39 22.51
CA THR A 146 -25.44 11.95 23.87
C THR A 146 -24.07 11.30 23.95
N ALA A 147 -23.75 10.39 23.01
CA ALA A 147 -22.45 9.73 22.95
C ALA A 147 -21.31 10.72 22.66
N PHE A 148 -21.52 11.66 21.73
CA PHE A 148 -20.48 12.60 21.36
C PHE A 148 -20.29 13.72 22.41
N ALA A 149 -21.34 14.12 23.15
CA ALA A 149 -21.20 14.98 24.33
C ALA A 149 -20.22 14.38 25.34
N LYS A 150 -20.36 13.08 25.64
CA LYS A 150 -19.43 12.36 26.54
C LYS A 150 -18.00 12.37 26.00
N VAL A 151 -17.80 12.19 24.69
CA VAL A 151 -16.46 12.28 24.06
C VAL A 151 -15.84 13.67 24.24
N LEU A 152 -16.64 14.74 24.12
CA LEU A 152 -16.21 16.12 24.36
C LEU A 152 -15.88 16.38 25.84
N ASP A 153 -16.71 15.88 26.76
CA ASP A 153 -16.49 15.97 28.21
C ASP A 153 -15.22 15.23 28.67
N ASP A 154 -14.98 14.03 28.13
CA ASP A 154 -13.78 13.23 28.41
C ASP A 154 -12.50 13.83 27.77
N ASN A 155 -12.63 14.71 26.77
CA ASN A 155 -11.52 15.28 25.99
C ASN A 155 -11.64 16.80 25.74
N PRO A 156 -11.77 17.65 26.78
CA PRO A 156 -12.21 19.06 26.67
C PRO A 156 -11.23 20.03 26.01
N LYS A 157 -10.07 19.54 25.53
CA LYS A 157 -9.06 20.31 24.79
C LYS A 157 -8.71 19.71 23.43
N LEU A 158 -9.20 18.51 23.12
CA LEU A 158 -8.84 17.76 21.91
C LEU A 158 -9.58 18.29 20.68
N PHE A 159 -10.79 18.82 20.84
CA PHE A 159 -11.61 19.25 19.73
C PHE A 159 -11.60 20.77 19.54
N TYR A 160 -11.59 21.19 18.27
CA TYR A 160 -12.00 22.52 17.83
C TYR A 160 -13.44 22.42 17.31
N THR A 161 -14.36 23.08 18.02
CA THR A 161 -15.81 22.95 17.82
C THR A 161 -16.50 24.28 17.45
N SER A 162 -15.72 25.26 16.98
CA SER A 162 -16.21 26.51 16.40
C SER A 162 -16.65 26.29 14.94
N SER A 163 -17.53 27.17 14.44
CA SER A 163 -17.97 27.15 13.03
C SER A 163 -17.05 27.94 12.09
N ARG A 164 -16.09 28.70 12.63
CA ARG A 164 -15.09 29.45 11.85
C ARG A 164 -13.99 28.51 11.35
N ILE A 165 -13.50 28.72 10.13
CA ILE A 165 -12.27 28.05 9.66
C ILE A 165 -11.05 28.55 10.47
N PRO A 166 -10.28 27.66 11.13
CA PRO A 166 -9.13 28.05 11.93
C PRO A 166 -7.86 28.27 11.09
N ALA A 167 -6.97 29.10 11.62
CA ALA A 167 -5.54 29.07 11.25
C ALA A 167 -4.87 27.83 11.85
N LEU A 168 -3.87 27.27 11.15
CA LEU A 168 -3.25 25.99 11.52
C LEU A 168 -2.73 25.99 12.97
N HIS A 169 -2.08 27.07 13.43
CA HIS A 169 -1.62 27.21 14.82
C HIS A 169 -2.72 27.11 15.88
N GLU A 170 -3.98 27.40 15.55
CA GLU A 170 -5.10 27.30 16.50
C GLU A 170 -5.49 25.84 16.77
N VAL A 171 -5.10 24.91 15.88
CA VAL A 171 -5.60 23.53 15.82
C VAL A 171 -4.53 22.45 15.71
N ARG A 172 -3.23 22.79 15.70
CA ARG A 172 -2.16 21.80 15.94
C ARG A 172 -2.42 21.06 17.26
N GLY A 173 -2.31 19.73 17.25
CA GLY A 173 -2.66 18.86 18.37
C GLY A 173 -4.17 18.66 18.59
N LYS A 174 -5.05 19.07 17.65
CA LYS A 174 -6.51 19.01 17.80
C LYS A 174 -7.23 18.38 16.60
N ILE A 175 -8.50 18.07 16.83
CA ILE A 175 -9.48 17.57 15.85
C ILE A 175 -10.50 18.69 15.57
N VAL A 176 -10.57 19.18 14.33
CA VAL A 176 -11.63 20.07 13.85
C VAL A 176 -12.88 19.23 13.56
N LEU A 177 -13.99 19.58 14.20
CA LEU A 177 -15.25 18.85 14.09
C LEU A 177 -16.17 19.44 13.01
N LEU A 178 -16.61 18.59 12.08
CA LEU A 178 -17.71 18.85 11.15
C LEU A 178 -18.83 17.83 11.45
N ARG A 179 -20.11 18.23 11.48
CA ARG A 179 -21.22 17.30 11.78
C ARG A 179 -22.32 17.26 10.71
N ARG A 180 -22.76 16.07 10.34
CA ARG A 180 -23.91 15.78 9.46
C ARG A 180 -25.06 15.08 10.23
N PHE A 181 -25.30 15.49 11.47
CA PHE A 181 -26.41 15.01 12.29
C PHE A 181 -27.05 16.15 13.09
N ARG A 182 -28.35 16.01 13.42
CA ARG A 182 -29.08 17.03 14.20
C ARG A 182 -28.77 16.88 15.68
N LEU A 183 -28.75 18.00 16.40
CA LEU A 183 -28.59 18.00 17.85
C LEU A 183 -29.95 17.73 18.51
N ALA A 184 -30.02 16.71 19.36
CA ALA A 184 -31.26 16.32 20.07
C ALA A 184 -30.98 15.78 21.47
N GLY A 185 -32.03 15.73 22.31
CA GLY A 185 -31.94 15.28 23.70
C GLY A 185 -31.42 16.33 24.67
N ASN A 186 -31.03 15.89 25.87
CA ASN A 186 -30.67 16.78 26.98
C ASN A 186 -29.24 17.34 26.91
N SER A 187 -28.34 16.72 26.13
CA SER A 187 -26.92 17.11 26.09
C SER A 187 -26.63 18.30 25.16
N VAL A 188 -27.61 18.74 24.36
CA VAL A 188 -27.44 19.78 23.31
C VAL A 188 -26.80 21.07 23.84
N SER A 189 -27.20 21.53 25.04
CA SER A 189 -26.74 22.81 25.62
C SER A 189 -25.40 22.74 26.35
N GLY A 190 -24.76 21.57 26.43
CA GLY A 190 -23.48 21.39 27.13
C GLY A 190 -22.26 21.91 26.38
N HIS A 191 -22.33 21.95 25.04
CA HIS A 191 -21.15 22.11 24.18
C HIS A 191 -21.41 23.00 22.96
N THR A 192 -20.33 23.47 22.34
CA THR A 192 -20.30 23.85 20.92
C THR A 192 -20.00 22.61 20.08
N TRP A 193 -20.58 22.55 18.87
CA TRP A 193 -20.77 21.28 18.13
C TRP A 193 -20.08 21.21 16.77
N GLY A 194 -19.05 22.03 16.55
CA GLY A 194 -18.37 22.12 15.26
C GLY A 194 -19.21 22.82 14.20
N LEU A 195 -18.77 22.72 12.95
CA LEU A 195 -19.51 23.26 11.81
C LEU A 195 -20.70 22.37 11.47
N ASP A 196 -21.89 22.96 11.43
CA ASP A 196 -23.13 22.27 11.06
C ASP A 196 -23.22 22.03 9.54
N LEU A 197 -23.33 20.77 9.14
CA LEU A 197 -23.55 20.31 7.77
C LEU A 197 -24.79 19.41 7.66
N THR A 198 -25.75 19.52 8.58
CA THR A 198 -26.96 18.69 8.64
C THR A 198 -27.72 18.59 7.32
N GLU A 199 -27.81 19.69 6.56
CA GLU A 199 -28.59 19.75 5.32
C GLU A 199 -27.78 19.33 4.07
N TRP A 200 -26.55 18.82 4.24
CA TRP A 200 -25.65 18.39 3.16
C TRP A 200 -26.37 17.49 2.14
N ASP A 201 -26.97 16.39 2.59
CA ASP A 201 -27.64 15.41 1.73
C ASP A 201 -28.82 16.00 0.95
N ASN A 202 -29.64 16.82 1.62
CA ASN A 202 -30.78 17.49 0.99
C ASN A 202 -30.32 18.47 -0.10
N ILE A 203 -29.22 19.20 0.14
CA ILE A 203 -28.70 20.21 -0.79
C ILE A 203 -27.97 19.53 -1.96
N ILE A 204 -27.16 18.49 -1.71
CA ILE A 204 -26.47 17.70 -2.74
C ILE A 204 -27.49 16.99 -3.65
N ALA A 205 -28.51 16.33 -3.09
CA ALA A 205 -29.54 15.67 -3.87
C ALA A 205 -30.38 16.65 -4.73
N ALA A 206 -30.47 17.92 -4.31
CA ALA A 206 -31.13 18.98 -5.07
C ALA A 206 -30.23 19.65 -6.12
N HIS A 207 -28.93 19.33 -6.19
CA HIS A 207 -27.96 19.98 -7.08
C HIS A 207 -27.77 19.16 -8.37
N PRO A 208 -28.36 19.57 -9.51
CA PRO A 208 -28.54 18.68 -10.66
C PRO A 208 -27.37 18.71 -11.67
N SER A 209 -26.27 19.41 -11.38
CA SER A 209 -25.28 19.79 -12.39
C SER A 209 -23.83 19.53 -11.97
N SER A 210 -23.08 18.89 -12.86
CA SER A 210 -21.62 18.77 -12.80
C SER A 210 -20.88 20.04 -13.22
N SER A 211 -21.57 21.16 -13.46
CA SER A 211 -20.98 22.42 -13.92
C SER A 211 -20.43 23.33 -12.83
N SER A 212 -20.70 23.04 -11.54
CA SER A 212 -20.18 23.81 -10.41
C SER A 212 -20.23 22.98 -9.12
N MET A 213 -19.38 23.31 -8.15
CA MET A 213 -19.51 22.78 -6.79
C MET A 213 -20.81 23.28 -6.15
N CYS A 214 -21.33 22.52 -5.20
CA CYS A 214 -22.57 22.84 -4.49
C CYS A 214 -22.28 23.61 -3.19
N LEU A 215 -22.91 24.76 -2.97
CA LEU A 215 -22.81 25.49 -1.69
C LEU A 215 -23.74 24.82 -0.65
N VAL A 216 -23.16 23.97 0.20
CA VAL A 216 -23.91 23.18 1.21
C VAL A 216 -24.01 23.85 2.58
N GLN A 217 -23.20 24.88 2.85
CA GLN A 217 -23.33 25.71 4.07
C GLN A 217 -22.78 27.13 3.83
N ASN A 218 -23.42 28.12 4.47
CA ASN A 218 -22.96 29.50 4.61
C ASN A 218 -23.20 29.97 6.06
N ALA A 219 -22.31 29.56 6.97
CA ALA A 219 -22.37 29.90 8.38
C ALA A 219 -21.75 31.28 8.62
N GLN A 220 -22.47 32.14 9.33
CA GLN A 220 -22.04 33.50 9.65
C GLN A 220 -22.39 33.82 11.11
N GLY A 221 -21.57 34.64 11.77
CA GLY A 221 -21.85 35.08 13.13
C GLY A 221 -20.63 35.66 13.83
N PHE A 222 -20.69 35.71 15.17
CA PHE A 222 -19.68 36.32 16.02
C PHE A 222 -19.20 35.35 17.10
N GLU A 223 -17.92 34.96 17.05
CA GLU A 223 -17.29 34.00 17.97
C GLU A 223 -16.12 34.64 18.73
N ALA A 224 -15.89 34.21 19.96
CA ALA A 224 -14.77 34.70 20.77
C ALA A 224 -13.42 34.31 20.13
N ALA A 225 -12.52 35.29 19.96
CA ALA A 225 -11.23 35.10 19.33
C ALA A 225 -10.08 35.34 20.32
N GLY A 226 -9.26 34.30 20.54
CA GLY A 226 -8.11 34.37 21.45
C GLY A 226 -8.51 34.47 22.94
N GLU A 227 -7.53 34.79 23.78
CA GLU A 227 -7.70 34.81 25.25
C GLU A 227 -8.45 36.04 25.78
N THR A 228 -8.66 37.09 24.98
CA THR A 228 -9.33 38.32 25.42
C THR A 228 -10.85 38.17 25.52
N GLY A 229 -11.43 37.17 24.86
CA GLY A 229 -12.87 36.93 24.84
C GLY A 229 -13.66 37.87 23.92
N ASP A 230 -12.98 38.75 23.19
CA ASP A 230 -13.61 39.63 22.19
C ASP A 230 -14.24 38.79 21.08
N LYS A 231 -15.52 39.02 20.78
CA LYS A 231 -16.17 38.38 19.65
C LYS A 231 -15.72 39.04 18.34
N LYS A 232 -15.34 38.24 17.35
CA LYS A 232 -15.07 38.68 15.98
C LYS A 232 -16.07 38.06 15.02
N ALA A 233 -16.46 38.81 13.98
CA ALA A 233 -17.22 38.25 12.87
C ALA A 233 -16.46 37.10 12.19
N TYR A 234 -17.23 36.14 11.66
CA TYR A 234 -16.74 35.14 10.73
C TYR A 234 -17.79 34.87 9.64
N CYS A 235 -17.32 34.50 8.46
CA CYS A 235 -18.11 33.93 7.38
C CYS A 235 -17.41 32.65 6.92
N THR A 236 -18.07 31.50 7.05
CA THR A 236 -17.56 30.18 6.66
C THR A 236 -18.53 29.52 5.70
N LYS A 237 -18.08 29.34 4.47
CA LYS A 237 -18.80 28.63 3.41
C LYS A 237 -18.25 27.22 3.26
N VAL A 238 -19.11 26.32 2.78
CA VAL A 238 -18.71 24.96 2.41
C VAL A 238 -19.23 24.66 1.01
N TYR A 239 -18.28 24.43 0.11
CA TYR A 239 -18.52 23.97 -1.25
C TYR A 239 -18.19 22.48 -1.31
N ALA A 240 -19.12 21.69 -1.84
CA ALA A 240 -19.00 20.24 -1.88
C ALA A 240 -19.27 19.70 -3.30
N GLN A 241 -18.54 18.66 -3.65
CA GLN A 241 -18.90 17.70 -4.70
C GLN A 241 -19.06 16.35 -4.01
N ASP A 242 -20.25 15.76 -4.12
CA ASP A 242 -20.61 14.48 -3.49
C ASP A 242 -21.64 13.72 -4.36
N HIS A 243 -21.41 13.69 -5.67
CA HIS A 243 -22.20 12.86 -6.58
C HIS A 243 -21.66 11.42 -6.52
N TYR A 244 -22.20 10.61 -5.60
CA TYR A 244 -21.72 9.25 -5.33
C TYR A 244 -22.41 8.14 -6.15
N GLU A 245 -23.65 8.34 -6.63
CA GLU A 245 -24.41 7.33 -7.39
C GLU A 245 -24.00 7.21 -8.89
N CYS A 246 -22.71 7.10 -9.18
CA CYS A 246 -22.21 7.01 -10.56
C CYS A 246 -21.05 6.01 -10.73
N THR A 247 -20.69 5.70 -11.98
CA THR A 247 -19.50 4.88 -12.26
C THR A 247 -18.23 5.73 -12.11
N GLY A 248 -17.07 5.10 -11.92
CA GLY A 248 -15.79 5.81 -11.87
C GLY A 248 -15.55 6.67 -13.13
N THR A 249 -15.95 6.20 -14.31
CA THR A 249 -15.84 6.95 -15.57
C THR A 249 -16.73 8.20 -15.59
N ASP A 250 -17.98 8.11 -15.11
CA ASP A 250 -18.88 9.25 -15.04
C ASP A 250 -18.42 10.28 -13.99
N LYS A 251 -17.82 9.78 -12.90
CA LYS A 251 -17.33 10.58 -11.76
C LYS A 251 -16.21 11.55 -12.14
N ILE A 252 -15.34 11.17 -13.08
CA ILE A 252 -14.20 12.00 -13.56
C ILE A 252 -14.62 13.45 -13.84
N SER A 253 -15.71 13.64 -14.59
CA SER A 253 -16.19 14.98 -14.97
C SER A 253 -16.55 15.88 -13.78
N TRP A 254 -17.03 15.29 -12.68
CA TRP A 254 -17.33 16.00 -11.45
C TRP A 254 -16.08 16.32 -10.64
N VAL A 255 -15.14 15.38 -10.58
CA VAL A 255 -13.86 15.52 -9.86
C VAL A 255 -13.02 16.62 -10.50
N ASP A 256 -12.88 16.62 -11.83
CA ASP A 256 -12.14 17.66 -12.56
C ASP A 256 -12.78 19.04 -12.42
N MET A 257 -14.12 19.13 -12.42
CA MET A 257 -14.82 20.38 -12.15
C MET A 257 -14.51 20.89 -10.74
N ALA A 258 -14.59 20.03 -9.72
CA ALA A 258 -14.36 20.44 -8.33
C ALA A 258 -12.90 20.85 -8.06
N LEU A 259 -11.93 20.16 -8.67
CA LEU A 259 -10.53 20.58 -8.69
C LEU A 259 -10.35 21.95 -9.35
N GLN A 260 -10.99 22.16 -10.50
CA GLN A 260 -10.92 23.41 -11.25
C GLN A 260 -11.58 24.59 -10.53
N GLU A 261 -12.78 24.41 -9.98
CA GLU A 261 -13.51 25.47 -9.27
C GLU A 261 -12.80 25.83 -7.96
N THR A 262 -12.24 24.85 -7.24
CA THR A 262 -11.45 25.12 -6.03
C THR A 262 -10.18 25.92 -6.35
N ALA A 263 -9.42 25.53 -7.37
CA ALA A 263 -8.24 26.28 -7.81
C ALA A 263 -8.55 27.72 -8.30
N LYS A 264 -9.79 28.00 -8.70
CA LYS A 264 -10.25 29.33 -9.11
C LYS A 264 -10.95 30.11 -8.00
N LEU A 265 -11.22 29.52 -6.84
CA LEU A 265 -12.07 30.11 -5.81
C LEU A 265 -11.43 31.39 -5.25
N THR A 266 -12.15 32.51 -5.39
CA THR A 266 -11.73 33.81 -4.85
C THR A 266 -12.58 34.17 -3.64
N ARG A 267 -11.94 34.58 -2.54
CA ARG A 267 -12.61 35.08 -1.34
C ARG A 267 -13.09 36.51 -1.53
N ASN A 268 -14.30 36.79 -1.08
CA ASN A 268 -14.92 38.11 -1.05
C ASN A 268 -15.02 38.62 0.40
N GLU A 269 -15.00 39.95 0.56
CA GLU A 269 -15.43 40.59 1.81
C GLU A 269 -16.95 40.50 1.93
N VAL A 270 -17.44 40.12 3.11
CA VAL A 270 -18.88 39.95 3.40
C VAL A 270 -19.23 40.75 4.64
N ASP A 271 -20.31 41.54 4.56
CA ASP A 271 -20.92 42.18 5.72
C ASP A 271 -21.57 41.10 6.62
N VAL A 272 -21.08 40.93 7.84
CA VAL A 272 -21.72 40.10 8.88
C VAL A 272 -22.36 41.04 9.91
N GLU A 273 -23.66 40.85 10.17
CA GLU A 273 -24.48 41.73 11.01
C GLU A 273 -24.70 41.12 12.41
N ASP A 274 -24.47 41.91 13.47
CA ASP A 274 -24.66 41.48 14.86
C ASP A 274 -26.12 41.58 15.32
N ASP A 275 -26.42 41.09 16.53
CA ASP A 275 -27.76 41.12 17.12
C ASP A 275 -28.34 42.56 17.28
N ASN A 276 -27.50 43.60 17.14
CA ASN A 276 -27.87 45.01 17.24
C ASN A 276 -27.99 45.70 15.87
N GLY A 277 -27.74 45.00 14.76
CA GLY A 277 -27.72 45.56 13.40
C GLY A 277 -26.41 46.25 13.01
N ALA A 278 -25.34 46.10 13.78
CA ALA A 278 -24.01 46.59 13.45
C ALA A 278 -23.29 45.61 12.52
N LYS A 279 -22.64 46.13 11.47
CA LYS A 279 -21.97 45.32 10.45
C LYS A 279 -20.45 45.36 10.59
N GLU A 280 -19.82 44.20 10.60
CA GLU A 280 -18.39 44.02 10.46
C GLU A 280 -18.11 43.37 9.09
N GLN A 281 -17.12 43.89 8.35
CA GLN A 281 -16.67 43.26 7.11
C GLN A 281 -15.63 42.19 7.44
N VAL A 282 -15.87 40.99 6.92
CA VAL A 282 -14.95 39.85 7.08
C VAL A 282 -14.75 39.13 5.75
N LEU A 283 -13.48 38.82 5.47
CA LEU A 283 -13.09 37.98 4.35
C LEU A 283 -13.64 36.56 4.56
N GLU A 284 -14.47 36.10 3.63
CA GLU A 284 -15.04 34.75 3.70
C GLU A 284 -13.97 33.66 3.63
N ARG A 285 -14.18 32.57 4.36
CA ARG A 285 -13.34 31.37 4.34
C ARG A 285 -14.17 30.18 3.84
N CYS A 286 -13.58 29.34 3.00
CA CYS A 286 -14.34 28.38 2.20
C CYS A 286 -13.73 26.98 2.25
N TRP A 287 -14.38 26.05 2.96
CA TRP A 287 -14.07 24.63 2.78
C TRP A 287 -14.48 24.21 1.37
N SER A 288 -13.55 23.67 0.58
CA SER A 288 -13.84 22.91 -0.63
C SER A 288 -13.62 21.43 -0.34
N ILE A 289 -14.65 20.61 -0.52
CA ILE A 289 -14.62 19.18 -0.26
C ILE A 289 -15.03 18.44 -1.55
N ASN A 290 -14.11 17.65 -2.09
CA ASN A 290 -14.29 16.88 -3.32
C ASN A 290 -14.27 15.38 -2.95
N TYR A 291 -15.44 14.76 -2.80
CA TYR A 291 -15.54 13.32 -2.61
C TYR A 291 -15.30 12.62 -3.94
N THR A 292 -14.13 12.01 -4.12
CA THR A 292 -13.81 11.28 -5.36
C THR A 292 -14.37 9.86 -5.36
N SER A 293 -14.80 9.36 -4.20
CA SER A 293 -15.56 8.11 -4.03
C SER A 293 -16.86 8.09 -4.83
N CYS A 294 -17.21 6.92 -5.37
CA CYS A 294 -18.52 6.68 -5.99
C CYS A 294 -18.80 5.18 -6.14
N THR A 295 -20.06 4.82 -6.32
CA THR A 295 -20.48 3.46 -6.65
C THR A 295 -21.76 3.47 -7.46
N ASN A 296 -21.87 2.54 -8.41
CA ASN A 296 -23.12 2.29 -9.12
C ASN A 296 -23.32 0.78 -9.29
N HIS A 297 -23.74 0.14 -8.19
CA HIS A 297 -24.04 -1.29 -8.13
C HIS A 297 -25.03 -1.75 -9.21
N LYS A 298 -25.96 -0.87 -9.64
CA LYS A 298 -26.95 -1.14 -10.70
C LYS A 298 -26.29 -1.35 -12.06
N GLN A 299 -25.09 -0.80 -12.26
CA GLN A 299 -24.26 -0.97 -13.47
C GLN A 299 -23.06 -1.91 -13.22
N GLY A 300 -23.01 -2.61 -12.08
CA GLY A 300 -21.92 -3.52 -11.72
C GLY A 300 -20.64 -2.84 -11.22
N SER A 301 -20.65 -1.53 -11.03
CA SER A 301 -19.56 -0.79 -10.37
C SER A 301 -19.68 -0.93 -8.85
N ASN A 302 -18.55 -1.10 -8.18
CA ASN A 302 -18.41 -1.09 -6.72
C ASN A 302 -17.31 -0.08 -6.32
N PRO A 303 -17.16 0.26 -5.02
CA PRO A 303 -16.18 1.27 -4.61
C PRO A 303 -14.76 0.99 -5.09
N PHE A 304 -14.28 -0.26 -5.00
CA PHE A 304 -12.94 -0.63 -5.48
C PHE A 304 -12.74 -0.43 -6.99
N THR A 305 -13.69 -0.87 -7.82
CA THR A 305 -13.59 -0.73 -9.28
C THR A 305 -13.75 0.71 -9.74
N ALA A 306 -14.57 1.50 -9.04
CA ALA A 306 -14.69 2.94 -9.27
C ALA A 306 -13.41 3.68 -8.86
N ALA A 307 -12.90 3.42 -7.65
CA ALA A 307 -11.68 4.02 -7.11
C ALA A 307 -10.47 3.78 -8.00
N ARG A 308 -10.33 2.58 -8.59
CA ARG A 308 -9.27 2.32 -9.58
C ARG A 308 -9.30 3.31 -10.74
N VAL A 309 -10.46 3.54 -11.35
CA VAL A 309 -10.60 4.47 -12.48
C VAL A 309 -10.39 5.93 -12.04
N VAL A 310 -10.94 6.33 -10.90
CA VAL A 310 -10.86 7.71 -10.43
C VAL A 310 -9.47 8.05 -9.90
N ASN A 311 -8.80 7.15 -9.17
CA ASN A 311 -7.46 7.37 -8.64
C ASN A 311 -6.40 7.31 -9.75
N GLU A 312 -6.56 6.44 -10.76
CA GLU A 312 -5.73 6.44 -11.98
C GLU A 312 -5.85 7.78 -12.73
N HIS A 313 -7.08 8.29 -12.92
CA HIS A 313 -7.31 9.63 -13.48
C HIS A 313 -6.72 10.76 -12.61
N LEU A 314 -6.79 10.66 -11.27
CA LEU A 314 -6.15 11.63 -10.37
C LEU A 314 -4.62 11.65 -10.56
N TYR A 315 -3.96 10.50 -10.74
CA TYR A 315 -2.52 10.46 -11.00
C TYR A 315 -2.10 11.16 -12.30
N GLU A 316 -2.95 11.09 -13.34
CA GLU A 316 -2.75 11.79 -14.62
C GLU A 316 -3.15 13.28 -14.56
N SER A 317 -3.88 13.71 -13.52
CA SER A 317 -4.41 15.06 -13.42
C SER A 317 -3.31 16.10 -13.12
N PRO A 318 -3.20 17.20 -13.90
CA PRO A 318 -2.23 18.26 -13.64
C PRO A 318 -2.51 19.04 -12.34
N TYR A 319 -3.72 18.90 -11.76
CA TYR A 319 -4.04 19.43 -10.43
C TYR A 319 -3.49 18.57 -9.28
N ILE A 320 -3.03 17.34 -9.56
CA ILE A 320 -2.45 16.42 -8.57
C ILE A 320 -0.95 16.31 -8.83
N ASN A 321 -0.56 15.95 -10.05
CA ASN A 321 0.82 15.81 -10.49
C ASN A 321 1.16 16.83 -11.60
N PRO A 322 1.46 18.10 -11.27
CA PRO A 322 1.82 19.11 -12.25
C PRO A 322 3.20 18.80 -12.85
N SER A 323 3.24 18.35 -14.10
CA SER A 323 4.51 18.12 -14.80
C SER A 323 5.28 19.44 -14.93
N GLY A 324 6.50 19.49 -14.37
CA GLY A 324 7.36 20.69 -14.33
C GLY A 324 7.89 21.20 -15.68
N THR A 325 7.29 20.75 -16.78
CA THR A 325 7.46 21.31 -18.12
C THR A 325 6.80 22.69 -18.20
N GLU A 326 7.45 23.61 -18.91
CA GLU A 326 6.98 24.98 -19.14
C GLU A 326 5.54 24.98 -19.73
N ASP A 327 4.75 26.02 -19.39
CA ASP A 327 3.28 26.16 -19.58
C ASP A 327 2.37 25.43 -18.56
N THR A 328 2.87 25.02 -17.39
CA THR A 328 2.00 24.72 -16.23
C THR A 328 1.24 25.99 -15.81
N LYS A 329 -0.08 26.03 -16.09
CA LYS A 329 -0.95 27.16 -15.70
C LYS A 329 -0.84 27.41 -14.20
N SER A 330 -0.80 28.67 -13.78
CA SER A 330 -0.68 29.03 -12.35
C SER A 330 -1.78 28.43 -11.47
N ASP A 331 -2.96 28.17 -12.03
CA ASP A 331 -4.05 27.48 -11.34
C ASP A 331 -3.70 26.05 -10.92
N TYR A 332 -2.86 25.33 -11.68
CA TYR A 332 -2.41 23.96 -11.37
C TYR A 332 -1.43 23.90 -10.19
N LEU A 333 -0.99 25.04 -9.65
CA LEU A 333 -0.13 25.14 -8.45
C LEU A 333 -0.88 25.64 -7.20
N LYS A 334 -2.17 25.99 -7.32
CA LYS A 334 -2.99 26.45 -6.19
C LYS A 334 -3.52 25.28 -5.36
N HIS A 335 -4.01 25.59 -4.15
CA HIS A 335 -4.67 24.59 -3.31
C HIS A 335 -5.90 24.00 -4.01
N ILE A 336 -6.17 22.71 -3.74
CA ILE A 336 -7.29 21.94 -4.34
C ILE A 336 -8.32 21.49 -3.29
N GLY A 337 -8.20 21.99 -2.06
CA GLY A 337 -9.13 21.69 -0.96
C GLY A 337 -8.95 20.28 -0.38
N ILE A 338 -10.00 19.76 0.23
CA ILE A 338 -10.07 18.39 0.75
C ILE A 338 -10.43 17.45 -0.39
N ILE A 339 -9.60 16.43 -0.62
CA ILE A 339 -9.86 15.34 -1.57
C ILE A 339 -10.17 14.09 -0.75
N ALA A 340 -11.45 13.69 -0.69
CA ALA A 340 -11.92 12.56 0.10
C ALA A 340 -12.13 11.34 -0.81
N SER A 341 -11.25 10.35 -0.71
CA SER A 341 -11.15 9.26 -1.69
C SER A 341 -11.43 7.88 -1.09
N ASP A 342 -11.89 6.98 -1.96
CA ASP A 342 -11.87 5.53 -1.72
C ASP A 342 -10.50 4.98 -2.15
N PHE A 343 -9.99 3.99 -1.41
CA PHE A 343 -8.72 3.29 -1.68
C PHE A 343 -7.57 4.25 -2.01
N VAL A 344 -7.49 5.35 -1.24
CA VAL A 344 -6.33 6.24 -1.29
C VAL A 344 -5.12 5.44 -0.80
N ASP A 345 -4.01 5.60 -1.51
CA ASP A 345 -2.71 5.15 -1.05
C ASP A 345 -1.84 6.37 -0.71
N ALA A 346 -0.73 6.12 -0.02
CA ALA A 346 0.19 7.16 0.38
C ALA A 346 0.89 7.94 -0.77
N ALA A 347 0.93 7.42 -2.02
CA ALA A 347 1.44 8.17 -3.17
C ALA A 347 0.43 9.23 -3.64
N LEU A 348 -0.86 8.89 -3.69
CA LEU A 348 -1.92 9.86 -3.95
C LEU A 348 -2.02 10.89 -2.81
N ALA A 349 -1.95 10.43 -1.55
CA ALA A 349 -1.94 11.31 -0.39
C ALA A 349 -0.75 12.31 -0.42
N ARG A 350 0.47 11.83 -0.71
CA ARG A 350 1.67 12.67 -0.96
C ARG A 350 1.44 13.67 -2.06
N SER A 351 0.87 13.24 -3.19
CA SER A 351 0.60 14.11 -4.35
C SER A 351 -0.35 15.26 -4.00
N ILE A 352 -1.29 15.04 -3.08
CA ILE A 352 -2.18 16.08 -2.56
C ILE A 352 -1.44 16.97 -1.54
N TYR A 353 -0.82 16.42 -0.50
CA TYR A 353 -0.28 17.24 0.60
C TYR A 353 1.00 18.01 0.24
N GLN A 354 1.82 17.52 -0.70
CA GLN A 354 3.07 18.19 -1.10
C GLN A 354 2.83 19.58 -1.75
N ARG A 355 1.61 19.81 -2.26
CA ARG A 355 1.14 21.09 -2.82
C ARG A 355 1.09 22.22 -1.78
N ASN A 356 1.14 21.88 -0.50
CA ASN A 356 1.14 22.87 0.59
C ASN A 356 2.50 23.53 0.81
N TYR A 357 3.57 22.89 0.32
CA TYR A 357 4.95 23.35 0.41
C TYR A 357 5.23 24.45 -0.61
N ASN A 358 6.13 25.37 -0.27
CA ASN A 358 6.53 26.44 -1.17
C ASN A 358 7.74 25.99 -2.01
N TYR A 359 7.51 25.70 -3.30
CA TYR A 359 8.53 25.21 -4.26
C TYR A 359 9.77 26.11 -4.32
N ASP A 360 9.63 27.43 -4.14
CA ASP A 360 10.76 28.37 -4.19
C ASP A 360 11.69 28.29 -2.97
N THR A 361 11.21 27.80 -1.82
CA THR A 361 11.99 27.77 -0.56
C THR A 361 12.56 26.39 -0.27
N LYS A 362 13.48 25.92 -1.12
CA LYS A 362 14.44 24.82 -0.84
C LYS A 362 13.91 23.66 0.04
N HIS A 363 12.70 23.19 -0.22
CA HIS A 363 12.31 21.85 0.23
C HIS A 363 12.84 20.88 -0.83
N THR A 364 14.15 20.62 -0.76
CA THR A 364 14.72 19.46 -1.45
C THR A 364 14.00 18.22 -0.88
N GLN A 365 13.70 17.25 -1.74
CA GLN A 365 12.87 16.06 -1.44
C GLN A 365 13.48 15.12 -0.38
N SER A 366 14.58 15.55 0.24
CA SER A 366 15.46 14.82 1.15
C SER A 366 14.90 14.58 2.56
N ALA A 367 13.69 15.04 2.87
CA ALA A 367 13.09 14.90 4.20
C ALA A 367 12.40 13.54 4.43
N SER A 368 12.31 12.68 3.41
CA SER A 368 11.53 11.43 3.50
C SER A 368 12.30 10.09 3.40
N CYS A 369 13.62 10.13 3.26
CA CYS A 369 14.48 8.96 3.38
C CYS A 369 15.62 9.28 4.34
N CYS A 370 16.08 8.30 5.11
CA CYS A 370 17.25 8.44 5.98
C CYS A 370 18.28 7.40 5.60
N LEU A 371 19.56 7.80 5.61
CA LEU A 371 20.65 6.86 5.38
C LEU A 371 20.59 5.76 6.45
N PRO A 372 20.54 4.47 6.06
CA PRO A 372 20.67 3.38 7.00
C PRO A 372 21.97 3.48 7.81
N THR A 373 21.92 3.12 9.09
CA THR A 373 23.13 2.96 9.91
C THR A 373 24.02 1.84 9.35
N ARG A 374 23.40 0.86 8.68
CA ARG A 374 24.03 -0.29 8.03
C ARG A 374 23.07 -0.92 7.02
N MET A 375 23.60 -1.49 5.94
CA MET A 375 22.85 -2.34 5.00
C MET A 375 23.34 -3.78 5.09
N ARG A 376 22.50 -4.75 4.74
CA ARG A 376 22.87 -6.17 4.69
C ARG A 376 22.23 -6.89 3.50
N MET A 377 23.03 -7.64 2.75
CA MET A 377 22.64 -8.31 1.50
C MET A 377 23.37 -9.64 1.29
N THR A 378 22.91 -10.48 0.36
CA THR A 378 23.69 -11.64 -0.09
C THR A 378 24.64 -11.26 -1.22
N TYR A 379 25.79 -11.91 -1.30
CA TYR A 379 26.71 -11.74 -2.42
C TYR A 379 26.03 -11.93 -3.78
N GLY A 380 26.12 -10.92 -4.65
CA GLY A 380 25.54 -10.92 -6.00
C GLY A 380 24.09 -10.41 -6.10
N ASP A 381 23.45 -10.05 -4.99
CA ASP A 381 22.16 -9.35 -5.02
C ASP A 381 22.35 -7.86 -5.37
N SER A 382 21.29 -7.15 -5.75
CA SER A 382 21.35 -5.71 -5.97
C SER A 382 21.36 -4.93 -4.65
N PRO A 383 22.07 -3.78 -4.54
CA PRO A 383 21.96 -2.88 -3.39
C PRO A 383 20.53 -2.37 -3.13
N SER A 384 19.66 -2.35 -4.16
CA SER A 384 18.23 -2.04 -4.01
C SER A 384 17.49 -3.04 -3.11
N ASP A 385 17.94 -4.30 -3.10
CA ASP A 385 17.27 -5.42 -2.44
C ASP A 385 17.84 -5.67 -1.03
N ALA A 386 18.80 -4.83 -0.61
CA ALA A 386 19.47 -4.96 0.68
C ALA A 386 18.54 -4.61 1.84
N SER A 387 18.55 -5.46 2.87
CA SER A 387 17.90 -5.16 4.14
C SER A 387 18.58 -3.98 4.85
N LEU A 388 17.79 -3.07 5.42
CA LEU A 388 18.26 -1.83 6.02
C LEU A 388 18.20 -1.91 7.55
N GLN A 389 19.26 -1.46 8.22
CA GLN A 389 19.24 -1.21 9.66
C GLN A 389 18.97 0.28 9.92
N ASP A 390 17.83 0.56 10.54
CA ASP A 390 17.33 1.90 10.93
C ASP A 390 17.10 2.91 9.79
N GLY A 391 17.44 2.56 8.55
CA GLY A 391 17.18 3.33 7.34
C GLY A 391 15.82 3.04 6.71
N LYS A 392 15.37 3.93 5.82
CA LYS A 392 14.06 3.84 5.16
C LYS A 392 14.12 4.22 3.69
N THR A 393 13.36 3.48 2.88
CA THR A 393 13.00 3.80 1.50
C THR A 393 11.57 4.33 1.41
N VAL A 394 11.19 4.87 0.25
CA VAL A 394 9.87 5.46 -0.04
C VAL A 394 9.33 4.89 -1.35
N GLY A 395 8.12 4.33 -1.32
CA GLY A 395 7.52 3.65 -2.48
C GLY A 395 8.46 2.60 -3.10
N GLU A 396 8.64 2.65 -4.42
CA GLU A 396 9.60 1.84 -5.20
C GLU A 396 11.04 2.42 -5.19
N GLY A 397 11.28 3.50 -4.44
CA GLY A 397 12.58 4.13 -4.32
C GLY A 397 13.58 3.28 -3.51
N HIS A 398 14.86 3.44 -3.82
CA HIS A 398 15.90 2.50 -3.36
C HIS A 398 17.27 3.17 -3.18
N PHE A 399 18.16 2.49 -2.44
CA PHE A 399 19.56 2.90 -2.33
C PHE A 399 20.41 2.19 -3.38
N ARG A 400 21.38 2.92 -3.96
CA ARG A 400 22.39 2.34 -4.86
C ARG A 400 23.78 2.89 -4.57
N LEU A 401 24.81 2.18 -5.04
CA LEU A 401 26.18 2.67 -5.02
C LEU A 401 26.34 3.88 -5.95
N VAL A 402 27.03 4.92 -5.46
CA VAL A 402 27.34 6.10 -6.30
C VAL A 402 28.45 5.81 -7.32
N ASP A 403 29.32 4.85 -6.98
CA ASP A 403 30.32 4.31 -7.90
C ASP A 403 30.07 2.81 -8.05
N SER A 404 29.47 2.44 -9.17
CA SER A 404 29.10 1.07 -9.53
C SER A 404 30.30 0.19 -9.90
N SER A 405 31.53 0.73 -9.93
CA SER A 405 32.76 -0.07 -10.10
C SER A 405 33.23 -0.74 -8.80
N ASN A 406 32.63 -0.41 -7.65
CA ASN A 406 32.96 -1.04 -6.37
C ASN A 406 32.51 -2.51 -6.33
N VAL A 407 33.44 -3.40 -5.98
CA VAL A 407 33.18 -4.84 -5.90
C VAL A 407 32.60 -5.20 -4.54
N LEU A 408 31.29 -5.48 -4.49
CA LEU A 408 30.60 -5.99 -3.31
C LEU A 408 30.79 -7.50 -3.20
N ASN A 409 31.82 -7.94 -2.46
CA ASN A 409 32.09 -9.34 -2.17
C ASN A 409 32.18 -9.61 -0.65
N VAL A 410 32.20 -10.88 -0.22
CA VAL A 410 32.18 -11.22 1.21
C VAL A 410 33.42 -10.71 1.95
N ALA A 411 34.58 -10.61 1.29
CA ALA A 411 35.78 -10.03 1.88
C ALA A 411 35.66 -8.51 2.13
N ALA A 412 34.73 -7.83 1.46
CA ALA A 412 34.41 -6.43 1.68
C ALA A 412 33.21 -6.21 2.65
N SER A 413 32.69 -7.29 3.25
CA SER A 413 31.62 -7.23 4.26
C SER A 413 32.01 -6.35 5.45
N GLY A 414 31.12 -5.43 5.85
CA GLY A 414 31.33 -4.45 6.91
C GLY A 414 32.12 -3.20 6.51
N HIS A 415 32.63 -3.11 5.27
CA HIS A 415 33.21 -1.87 4.76
C HIS A 415 32.13 -0.83 4.45
N ALA A 416 32.47 0.45 4.60
CA ALA A 416 31.57 1.56 4.31
C ALA A 416 31.69 2.00 2.84
N PHE A 417 30.55 2.03 2.14
CA PHE A 417 30.44 2.39 0.72
C PHE A 417 29.63 3.66 0.54
N ALA A 418 29.99 4.47 -0.47
CA ALA A 418 29.21 5.65 -0.84
C ALA A 418 27.93 5.23 -1.56
N ILE A 419 26.78 5.51 -0.93
CA ILE A 419 25.44 5.27 -1.48
C ILE A 419 24.68 6.58 -1.69
N GLU A 420 23.77 6.56 -2.67
CA GLU A 420 22.76 7.59 -2.93
C GLU A 420 21.36 6.97 -2.92
N TYR A 421 20.34 7.76 -2.60
CA TYR A 421 18.94 7.36 -2.68
C TYR A 421 18.29 7.87 -3.96
N VAL A 422 17.56 6.98 -4.63
CA VAL A 422 16.78 7.22 -5.83
C VAL A 422 15.29 7.18 -5.44
N ASP A 423 14.59 8.31 -5.61
CA ASP A 423 13.13 8.34 -5.51
C ASP A 423 12.55 7.83 -6.83
N VAL A 424 11.47 7.04 -6.76
CA VAL A 424 10.78 6.50 -7.94
C VAL A 424 9.33 6.96 -7.86
N ASP A 425 8.88 7.72 -8.87
CA ASP A 425 7.50 8.20 -8.89
C ASP A 425 6.50 7.10 -9.29
N ALA A 426 5.19 7.40 -9.18
CA ALA A 426 4.12 6.44 -9.50
C ALA A 426 4.08 6.02 -10.99
N LEU A 427 4.84 6.68 -11.87
CA LEU A 427 5.00 6.34 -13.28
C LEU A 427 6.30 5.54 -13.55
N GLY A 428 7.10 5.27 -12.51
CA GLY A 428 8.37 4.56 -12.60
C GLY A 428 9.57 5.42 -12.97
N ASN A 429 9.47 6.76 -12.93
CA ASN A 429 10.61 7.64 -13.24
C ASN A 429 11.56 7.73 -12.04
N GLU A 430 12.85 7.40 -12.26
CA GLU A 430 13.91 7.56 -11.26
C GLU A 430 14.39 9.01 -11.16
N THR A 431 14.46 9.53 -9.93
CA THR A 431 15.12 10.81 -9.60
C THR A 431 16.15 10.61 -8.48
N VAL A 432 17.42 10.92 -8.75
CA VAL A 432 18.48 10.89 -7.73
C VAL A 432 18.29 12.05 -6.76
N THR A 433 18.13 11.75 -5.47
CA THR A 433 17.95 12.77 -4.43
C THR A 433 19.28 13.28 -3.89
N GLU A 434 19.25 14.36 -3.09
CA GLU A 434 20.45 14.83 -2.38
C GLU A 434 20.87 13.91 -1.21
N LEU A 435 20.09 12.88 -0.86
CA LEU A 435 20.43 11.96 0.22
C LEU A 435 21.55 11.01 -0.21
N ARG A 436 22.77 11.33 0.23
CA ARG A 436 23.99 10.59 -0.08
C ARG A 436 24.89 10.50 1.16
N GLY A 437 25.52 9.34 1.36
CA GLY A 437 26.45 9.14 2.48
C GLY A 437 27.28 7.88 2.36
N SER A 438 28.10 7.59 3.38
CA SER A 438 28.92 6.37 3.44
C SER A 438 28.35 5.44 4.49
N VAL A 439 27.91 4.24 4.09
CA VAL A 439 27.21 3.27 4.95
C VAL A 439 27.92 1.92 4.93
N PRO A 440 28.16 1.26 6.08
CA PRO A 440 28.65 -0.12 6.15
C PRO A 440 27.67 -1.10 5.49
N ILE A 441 28.16 -1.97 4.61
CA ILE A 441 27.38 -3.04 3.98
C ILE A 441 27.89 -4.40 4.43
N ASP A 442 27.09 -5.14 5.20
CA ASP A 442 27.37 -6.53 5.58
C ASP A 442 26.92 -7.45 4.42
N ILE A 443 27.86 -8.23 3.88
CA ILE A 443 27.63 -9.10 2.70
C ILE A 443 27.75 -10.57 3.14
N ASP A 444 26.64 -11.30 3.07
CA ASP A 444 26.58 -12.73 3.41
C ASP A 444 26.99 -13.63 2.22
N PRO A 445 27.66 -14.78 2.46
CA PRO A 445 27.94 -15.74 1.40
C PRO A 445 26.67 -16.34 0.80
N ARG A 446 26.61 -16.39 -0.54
CA ARG A 446 25.51 -17.00 -1.30
C ARG A 446 25.50 -18.52 -1.11
N ALA A 447 24.32 -19.08 -0.85
CA ALA A 447 24.16 -20.53 -0.72
C ALA A 447 24.21 -21.22 -2.08
N LEU A 448 24.94 -22.33 -2.18
CA LEU A 448 25.01 -23.19 -3.36
C LEU A 448 24.51 -24.59 -3.05
N THR A 449 23.74 -25.17 -3.96
CA THR A 449 23.29 -26.56 -3.89
C THR A 449 24.06 -27.42 -4.91
N PRO A 450 24.75 -28.50 -4.48
CA PRO A 450 25.45 -29.39 -5.40
C PRO A 450 24.47 -30.39 -6.04
N HIS A 451 24.53 -30.50 -7.37
CA HIS A 451 23.83 -31.53 -8.15
C HIS A 451 24.84 -32.45 -8.82
N PHE A 452 24.72 -33.76 -8.59
CA PHE A 452 25.73 -34.74 -9.00
C PHE A 452 25.43 -35.35 -10.37
N GLU A 453 26.41 -35.31 -11.25
CA GLU A 453 26.35 -35.80 -12.61
C GLU A 453 27.33 -36.97 -12.80
N GLY A 454 27.04 -37.89 -13.73
CA GLY A 454 27.93 -39.01 -14.06
C GLY A 454 27.91 -40.20 -13.07
N LEU A 455 26.86 -40.33 -12.26
CA LEU A 455 26.70 -41.42 -11.28
C LEU A 455 26.38 -42.80 -11.89
N GLU A 456 26.12 -42.88 -13.19
CA GLU A 456 25.70 -44.10 -13.90
C GLU A 456 26.83 -44.80 -14.68
N GLY A 457 26.70 -46.12 -14.88
CA GLY A 457 27.57 -46.88 -15.79
C GLY A 457 29.03 -47.07 -15.33
N LEU A 458 29.32 -46.80 -14.06
CA LEU A 458 30.66 -46.83 -13.47
C LEU A 458 31.18 -48.28 -13.30
N LYS A 459 32.46 -48.51 -13.60
CA LYS A 459 33.11 -49.83 -13.58
C LYS A 459 34.39 -49.82 -12.74
N ALA A 460 34.63 -50.93 -12.04
CA ALA A 460 35.85 -51.16 -11.29
C ALA A 460 37.08 -51.15 -12.22
N GLY A 461 38.16 -50.50 -11.79
CA GLY A 461 39.39 -50.35 -12.58
C GLY A 461 39.39 -49.18 -13.58
N GLU A 462 38.28 -48.46 -13.76
CA GLU A 462 38.24 -47.16 -14.44
C GLU A 462 38.46 -46.01 -13.43
N ASP A 463 38.84 -44.82 -13.90
CA ASP A 463 38.87 -43.62 -13.05
C ASP A 463 37.45 -43.10 -12.80
N VAL A 464 36.82 -43.65 -11.76
CA VAL A 464 35.49 -43.25 -11.28
C VAL A 464 35.45 -41.78 -10.83
N ARG A 465 36.54 -41.25 -10.27
CA ARG A 465 36.57 -39.87 -9.74
C ARG A 465 36.53 -38.84 -10.87
N ALA A 466 37.18 -39.13 -12.00
CA ALA A 466 37.16 -38.29 -13.19
C ALA A 466 35.80 -38.28 -13.95
N LYS A 467 34.88 -39.20 -13.63
CA LYS A 467 33.56 -39.30 -14.27
C LYS A 467 32.44 -38.60 -13.51
N ILE A 468 32.62 -38.35 -12.21
CA ILE A 468 31.61 -37.73 -11.36
C ILE A 468 31.94 -36.25 -11.21
N ALA A 469 30.99 -35.39 -11.57
CA ALA A 469 31.05 -33.96 -11.37
C ALA A 469 29.91 -33.52 -10.44
N ALA A 470 30.04 -32.33 -9.84
CA ALA A 470 28.92 -31.63 -9.24
C ALA A 470 28.76 -30.26 -9.88
N SER A 471 27.63 -30.05 -10.56
CA SER A 471 27.16 -28.71 -10.91
C SER A 471 26.68 -28.00 -9.65
N LEU A 472 26.83 -26.67 -9.61
CA LEU A 472 26.50 -25.85 -8.44
C LEU A 472 25.37 -24.89 -8.81
N GLU A 473 24.16 -25.20 -8.34
CA GLU A 473 22.99 -24.32 -8.49
C GLU A 473 23.11 -23.10 -7.57
N GLY A 474 22.66 -21.94 -8.06
CA GLY A 474 22.77 -20.65 -7.38
C GLY A 474 24.09 -19.91 -7.59
N LYS A 475 25.02 -20.47 -8.37
CA LYS A 475 26.32 -19.85 -8.68
C LYS A 475 26.18 -18.75 -9.74
N LEU A 476 26.87 -17.62 -9.56
CA LEU A 476 26.94 -16.55 -10.58
C LEU A 476 27.74 -17.00 -11.81
N GLU A 477 27.29 -16.59 -13.00
CA GLU A 477 27.84 -17.05 -14.29
C GLU A 477 29.31 -16.69 -14.48
N THR A 478 29.74 -15.52 -13.98
CA THR A 478 31.11 -15.00 -14.12
C THR A 478 32.12 -15.63 -13.17
N ASP A 479 31.70 -16.41 -12.18
CA ASP A 479 32.56 -16.81 -11.07
C ASP A 479 33.28 -18.15 -11.29
N ALA A 480 34.55 -18.19 -10.90
CA ALA A 480 35.30 -19.44 -10.79
C ALA A 480 35.07 -20.07 -9.40
N CYS A 481 34.06 -20.95 -9.31
CA CYS A 481 33.74 -21.75 -8.13
C CYS A 481 33.33 -23.18 -8.55
N THR A 482 33.84 -24.20 -7.84
CA THR A 482 33.55 -25.63 -8.03
C THR A 482 33.43 -26.37 -6.69
N ALA A 483 32.74 -27.51 -6.67
CA ALA A 483 32.61 -28.33 -5.47
C ALA A 483 33.87 -29.16 -5.21
N GLN A 484 34.35 -29.17 -3.97
CA GLN A 484 35.32 -30.17 -3.54
C GLN A 484 34.59 -31.46 -3.19
N LEU A 485 34.81 -32.50 -3.99
CA LEU A 485 34.15 -33.80 -3.79
C LEU A 485 34.85 -34.64 -2.72
N GLU A 486 34.05 -35.36 -1.95
CA GLU A 486 34.50 -36.43 -1.05
C GLU A 486 33.75 -37.71 -1.39
N PHE A 487 34.51 -38.80 -1.54
CA PHE A 487 33.98 -40.13 -1.82
C PHE A 487 34.06 -40.98 -0.56
N VAL A 488 33.00 -41.74 -0.31
CA VAL A 488 32.74 -42.45 0.94
C VAL A 488 32.28 -43.87 0.61
N HIS A 489 32.80 -44.87 1.31
CA HIS A 489 32.32 -46.25 1.14
C HIS A 489 31.13 -46.54 2.08
N ASP A 490 30.28 -47.49 1.70
CA ASP A 490 29.17 -47.91 2.56
C ASP A 490 29.66 -48.58 3.86
N ALA A 491 28.96 -48.32 4.97
CA ALA A 491 29.08 -49.03 6.23
C ALA A 491 27.68 -49.41 6.76
N ASN A 492 27.07 -50.43 6.14
CA ASN A 492 25.74 -51.01 6.48
C ASN A 492 24.52 -50.16 6.06
N GLY A 493 24.54 -49.57 4.86
CA GLY A 493 23.44 -48.80 4.26
C GLY A 493 23.49 -47.29 4.51
N ALA A 494 24.65 -46.73 4.85
CA ALA A 494 24.86 -45.35 5.27
C ALA A 494 26.23 -44.81 4.78
N PRO A 495 26.45 -43.48 4.70
CA PRO A 495 27.74 -42.95 4.28
C PRO A 495 28.75 -43.23 5.40
N GLY A 496 29.69 -44.13 5.14
CA GLY A 496 30.68 -44.62 6.10
C GLY A 496 31.95 -43.77 6.15
N THR A 497 33.11 -44.43 5.99
CA THR A 497 34.42 -43.78 6.06
C THR A 497 34.77 -43.11 4.73
N ALA A 498 35.35 -41.92 4.78
CA ALA A 498 35.93 -41.27 3.60
C ALA A 498 37.06 -42.14 3.02
N MET A 499 37.02 -42.36 1.70
CA MET A 499 38.04 -43.12 0.98
C MET A 499 39.36 -42.34 0.95
N ALA A 500 40.48 -43.06 1.00
CA ALA A 500 41.80 -42.45 0.87
C ALA A 500 42.03 -41.95 -0.56
N GLU A 501 42.87 -40.91 -0.69
CA GLU A 501 43.32 -40.44 -1.99
C GLU A 501 44.15 -41.53 -2.69
N GLY A 502 43.81 -41.83 -3.95
CA GLY A 502 44.40 -42.94 -4.70
C GLY A 502 43.83 -44.34 -4.40
N GLU A 503 42.90 -44.49 -3.45
CA GLU A 503 42.21 -45.77 -3.21
C GLU A 503 41.40 -46.21 -4.44
N ALA A 504 41.47 -47.49 -4.80
CA ALA A 504 40.81 -48.02 -5.99
C ALA A 504 39.36 -48.44 -5.71
N PHE A 505 38.43 -48.04 -6.58
CA PHE A 505 37.04 -48.50 -6.50
C PHE A 505 36.92 -49.96 -6.96
N THR A 506 36.52 -50.83 -6.03
CA THR A 506 36.06 -52.19 -6.32
C THR A 506 34.56 -52.21 -6.60
N ALA A 507 34.01 -53.32 -7.08
CA ALA A 507 32.57 -53.42 -7.29
C ALA A 507 31.80 -53.29 -5.96
N GLY A 508 30.78 -52.42 -5.91
CA GLY A 508 30.03 -52.10 -4.69
C GLY A 508 29.32 -50.75 -4.76
N THR A 509 28.63 -50.39 -3.67
CA THR A 509 27.92 -49.11 -3.53
C THR A 509 28.78 -48.10 -2.78
N TYR A 510 28.90 -46.90 -3.33
CA TYR A 510 29.68 -45.79 -2.79
C TYR A 510 28.84 -44.51 -2.81
N TRP A 511 29.22 -43.53 -1.99
CA TRP A 511 28.51 -42.28 -1.85
C TRP A 511 29.47 -41.13 -2.16
N VAL A 512 28.99 -40.07 -2.80
CA VAL A 512 29.74 -38.83 -3.06
C VAL A 512 29.00 -37.67 -2.42
N ARG A 513 29.76 -36.71 -1.88
CA ARG A 513 29.22 -35.46 -1.32
C ARG A 513 30.14 -34.28 -1.59
N ALA A 514 29.61 -33.06 -1.50
CA ALA A 514 30.40 -31.84 -1.53
C ALA A 514 30.87 -31.51 -0.11
N LYS A 515 32.18 -31.59 0.14
CA LYS A 515 32.77 -31.28 1.47
C LYS A 515 33.24 -29.83 1.62
N GLY A 516 33.25 -29.07 0.54
CA GLY A 516 33.75 -27.70 0.49
C GLY A 516 33.63 -27.12 -0.92
N LEU A 517 34.12 -25.89 -1.08
CA LEU A 517 34.16 -25.17 -2.37
C LEU A 517 35.60 -24.78 -2.69
N LEU A 518 35.93 -24.73 -3.97
CA LEU A 518 37.25 -24.36 -4.51
C LEU A 518 37.11 -23.32 -5.62
N GLY A 519 38.19 -22.58 -5.88
CA GLY A 519 38.25 -21.50 -6.86
C GLY A 519 38.26 -20.10 -6.24
N ASP A 520 38.60 -19.10 -7.05
CA ASP A 520 38.89 -17.73 -6.58
C ASP A 520 37.69 -17.06 -5.90
N ALA A 521 36.46 -17.44 -6.30
CA ALA A 521 35.24 -16.91 -5.72
C ALA A 521 34.72 -17.72 -4.52
N ALA A 522 35.35 -18.83 -4.14
CA ALA A 522 34.79 -19.77 -3.14
C ALA A 522 34.46 -19.13 -1.77
N GLN A 523 35.22 -18.12 -1.36
CA GLN A 523 34.97 -17.34 -0.13
C GLN A 523 33.62 -16.58 -0.13
N ASN A 524 33.05 -16.30 -1.31
CA ASN A 524 31.80 -15.58 -1.46
C ASN A 524 30.56 -16.51 -1.39
N TYR A 525 30.79 -17.81 -1.22
CA TYR A 525 29.75 -18.84 -1.25
C TYR A 525 29.80 -19.74 -0.01
N LYS A 526 28.69 -20.42 0.25
CA LYS A 526 28.58 -21.50 1.25
C LYS A 526 27.77 -22.65 0.66
N LEU A 527 28.09 -23.89 1.02
CA LEU A 527 27.25 -25.03 0.67
C LEU A 527 25.95 -24.97 1.49
N ALA A 528 24.80 -25.13 0.84
CA ALA A 528 23.51 -25.24 1.50
C ALA A 528 23.37 -26.57 2.25
N ASN A 529 23.98 -27.64 1.72
CA ASN A 529 24.12 -28.97 2.30
C ASN A 529 25.28 -29.71 1.59
N ASP A 530 25.71 -30.86 2.13
CA ASP A 530 26.73 -31.71 1.48
C ASP A 530 26.15 -32.64 0.40
N GLY A 531 24.82 -32.80 0.36
CA GLY A 531 24.08 -33.34 -0.78
C GLY A 531 24.35 -34.80 -1.13
N ALA A 532 24.67 -35.64 -0.13
CA ALA A 532 25.21 -36.97 -0.37
C ALA A 532 24.37 -37.85 -1.33
N ALA A 533 24.97 -38.26 -2.44
CA ALA A 533 24.37 -39.08 -3.49
C ALA A 533 25.04 -40.46 -3.56
N SER A 534 24.26 -41.53 -3.65
CA SER A 534 24.77 -42.90 -3.80
C SER A 534 24.92 -43.29 -5.27
N PHE A 535 25.95 -44.07 -5.57
CA PHE A 535 26.24 -44.64 -6.89
C PHE A 535 26.77 -46.06 -6.76
N THR A 536 26.71 -46.83 -7.86
CA THR A 536 27.15 -48.23 -7.88
C THR A 536 28.27 -48.43 -8.88
N VAL A 537 29.37 -49.03 -8.42
CA VAL A 537 30.49 -49.46 -9.26
C VAL A 537 30.29 -50.94 -9.59
N THR A 538 30.24 -51.26 -10.89
CA THR A 538 30.08 -52.63 -11.38
C THR A 538 31.42 -53.33 -11.62
N ALA A 539 31.45 -54.66 -11.60
CA ALA A 539 32.67 -55.40 -11.94
C ALA A 539 33.06 -55.17 -13.42
N SER A 540 34.36 -55.08 -13.71
CA SER A 540 34.88 -55.00 -15.08
C SER A 540 34.59 -56.30 -15.83
N GLY A 541 33.48 -56.35 -16.57
CA GLY A 541 33.13 -57.50 -17.40
C GLY A 541 34.13 -57.65 -18.54
N ASN A 542 34.87 -58.77 -18.57
CA ASN A 542 35.53 -59.21 -19.79
C ASN A 542 34.45 -59.48 -20.84
N ALA A 543 34.48 -58.75 -21.96
CA ALA A 543 33.55 -58.96 -23.05
C ALA A 543 33.78 -60.35 -23.68
N GLY A 544 32.77 -61.23 -23.61
CA GLY A 544 32.90 -62.56 -24.22
C GLY A 544 31.88 -63.62 -23.82
N ALA A 545 30.58 -63.39 -24.03
CA ALA A 545 29.63 -64.46 -24.35
C ALA A 545 28.32 -63.90 -24.93
N THR A 546 27.86 -64.56 -25.98
CA THR A 546 26.67 -64.34 -26.79
C THR A 546 25.33 -64.34 -26.06
N ASP A 547 24.46 -63.46 -26.56
CA ASP A 547 23.00 -63.61 -26.62
C ASP A 547 22.50 -65.06 -26.80
N THR A 548 21.64 -65.52 -25.89
CA THR A 548 20.50 -66.42 -26.18
C THR A 548 19.39 -66.25 -25.12
N GLY A 549 18.29 -65.60 -25.52
CA GLY A 549 16.89 -66.04 -25.40
C GLY A 549 16.33 -66.71 -24.11
N ASP A 550 15.14 -66.21 -23.74
CA ASP A 550 14.03 -66.85 -23.00
C ASP A 550 14.24 -67.25 -21.52
N GLY A 551 13.27 -67.08 -20.60
CA GLY A 551 11.95 -66.45 -20.72
C GLY A 551 10.92 -66.99 -19.71
N ASN A 552 10.17 -66.10 -19.04
CA ASN A 552 9.02 -66.38 -18.14
C ASN A 552 9.36 -67.16 -16.83
N GLY A 553 8.93 -66.80 -15.61
CA GLY A 553 7.61 -66.37 -15.12
C GLY A 553 7.03 -67.52 -14.25
N THR A 554 6.62 -67.37 -12.99
CA THR A 554 5.43 -66.63 -12.56
C THR A 554 5.15 -66.83 -11.04
N ASN A 555 4.63 -65.77 -10.40
CA ASN A 555 3.46 -65.67 -9.48
C ASN A 555 3.31 -66.31 -8.06
N ALA A 556 2.60 -65.48 -7.25
CA ALA A 556 1.60 -65.77 -6.20
C ALA A 556 2.07 -66.19 -4.78
N GLY A 557 1.40 -65.74 -3.70
CA GLY A 557 0.26 -64.80 -3.63
C GLY A 557 -0.44 -64.74 -2.25
N GLY A 558 -1.55 -64.00 -2.17
CA GLY A 558 -2.44 -63.86 -0.99
C GLY A 558 -2.74 -62.37 -0.67
N ALA A 559 -3.88 -61.75 -1.05
CA ALA A 559 -5.30 -61.99 -0.65
C ALA A 559 -5.54 -61.60 0.83
N ASP A 560 -6.54 -60.83 1.28
CA ASP A 560 -7.97 -60.58 0.92
C ASP A 560 -8.43 -59.20 1.50
N LYS A 561 -9.60 -58.55 1.24
CA LYS A 561 -10.69 -58.61 0.23
C LYS A 561 -11.63 -57.37 0.38
N ASN A 562 -12.13 -56.82 -0.75
CA ASN A 562 -13.45 -56.16 -0.94
C ASN A 562 -13.79 -54.86 -0.13
N ASP A 563 -14.76 -54.01 -0.52
CA ASP A 563 -15.84 -54.15 -1.52
C ASP A 563 -16.19 -52.83 -2.29
N LYS A 564 -17.13 -52.95 -3.23
CA LYS A 564 -17.54 -52.01 -4.30
C LYS A 564 -18.10 -50.64 -3.86
N GLY A 565 -17.99 -49.66 -4.75
CA GLY A 565 -18.84 -48.45 -4.81
C GLY A 565 -18.88 -47.85 -6.23
N ASN A 566 -20.05 -47.47 -6.74
CA ASN A 566 -20.26 -47.06 -8.15
C ASN A 566 -20.71 -45.57 -8.27
N LYS A 567 -20.47 -44.98 -9.45
CA LYS A 567 -20.82 -43.62 -9.92
C LYS A 567 -21.95 -42.87 -9.19
N ARG A 568 -21.74 -41.58 -8.86
CA ARG A 568 -22.69 -40.47 -9.19
C ARG A 568 -22.10 -39.05 -9.04
N LYS A 569 -22.82 -38.07 -9.62
CA LYS A 569 -22.54 -36.61 -9.63
C LYS A 569 -22.85 -35.92 -8.29
N GLY A 570 -22.15 -34.81 -8.03
CA GLY A 570 -22.48 -33.70 -7.11
C GLY A 570 -21.25 -32.77 -7.01
N SER A 571 -21.25 -31.53 -7.51
CA SER A 571 -21.79 -30.30 -6.89
C SER A 571 -21.05 -29.85 -5.62
N GLY A 572 -20.29 -28.76 -5.70
CA GLY A 572 -19.61 -28.09 -4.59
C GLY A 572 -18.74 -26.93 -5.10
N GLU A 573 -18.96 -25.72 -4.57
CA GLU A 573 -18.28 -24.47 -4.95
C GLU A 573 -17.06 -24.17 -4.06
N LYS A 574 -16.22 -23.22 -4.51
CA LYS A 574 -15.41 -22.26 -3.69
C LYS A 574 -14.36 -22.88 -2.73
N LEU A 575 -13.26 -22.22 -2.34
CA LEU A 575 -12.82 -20.81 -2.44
C LEU A 575 -11.27 -20.75 -2.39
N ALA A 576 -10.71 -19.54 -2.40
CA ALA A 576 -9.26 -19.28 -2.42
C ALA A 576 -8.54 -19.57 -1.08
N GLY A 577 -7.21 -19.66 -1.16
CA GLY A 577 -6.31 -19.67 -0.01
C GLY A 577 -5.26 -18.56 -0.13
N THR A 578 -5.49 -17.46 0.58
CA THR A 578 -4.52 -16.54 1.20
C THR A 578 -3.19 -16.30 0.45
N GLY A 579 -3.05 -15.10 -0.11
CA GLY A 579 -1.72 -14.55 -0.40
C GLY A 579 -1.07 -13.99 0.87
N ASP A 580 0.18 -14.35 1.09
CA ASP A 580 1.19 -13.57 1.81
C ASP A 580 2.54 -13.89 1.12
N GLY A 581 3.32 -12.86 0.80
CA GLY A 581 4.38 -12.97 -0.21
C GLY A 581 5.76 -13.40 0.30
N SER A 582 6.56 -14.02 -0.57
CA SER A 582 7.99 -13.71 -0.79
C SER A 582 8.62 -14.72 -1.76
N GLY A 583 9.58 -14.25 -2.58
CA GLY A 583 10.46 -15.12 -3.39
C GLY A 583 10.29 -15.00 -4.91
N ILE A 584 11.12 -14.18 -5.53
CA ILE A 584 11.22 -14.00 -6.99
C ILE A 584 11.92 -15.19 -7.66
N ALA A 585 11.45 -15.60 -8.84
CA ALA A 585 12.29 -16.15 -9.91
C ALA A 585 11.72 -15.73 -11.27
N ALA A 586 12.51 -15.02 -12.07
CA ALA A 586 12.06 -14.38 -13.31
C ALA A 586 11.99 -15.34 -14.52
N GLY A 587 11.15 -14.99 -15.50
CA GLY A 587 11.13 -15.58 -16.83
C GLY A 587 10.97 -14.51 -17.91
N LEU A 588 12.08 -14.10 -18.54
CA LEU A 588 12.07 -13.10 -19.60
C LEU A 588 11.33 -13.59 -20.85
N ALA A 589 10.60 -12.67 -21.50
CA ALA A 589 10.29 -12.76 -22.93
C ALA A 589 10.25 -11.34 -23.54
N ALA A 590 11.35 -10.92 -24.16
CA ALA A 590 11.37 -9.69 -24.95
C ALA A 590 10.61 -9.90 -26.27
N ALA A 591 9.69 -8.99 -26.59
CA ALA A 591 8.99 -8.96 -27.88
C ALA A 591 9.28 -7.63 -28.59
N ALA A 592 9.92 -7.70 -29.76
CA ALA A 592 10.31 -6.53 -30.54
C ALA A 592 9.09 -5.88 -31.21
N VAL A 593 9.00 -4.55 -31.13
CA VAL A 593 7.99 -3.77 -31.86
C VAL A 593 8.41 -3.62 -33.32
N ALA A 594 7.64 -4.20 -34.24
CA ALA A 594 7.81 -4.01 -35.68
C ALA A 594 6.70 -3.10 -36.23
N THR A 595 7.06 -1.85 -36.53
CA THR A 595 6.19 -0.91 -37.25
C THR A 595 6.11 -1.24 -38.73
N THR A 596 4.90 -1.32 -39.29
CA THR A 596 4.67 -1.27 -40.75
C THR A 596 3.53 -0.31 -41.08
N VAL A 597 3.80 0.67 -41.94
CA VAL A 597 2.85 1.66 -42.46
C VAL A 597 2.51 1.33 -43.91
N ALA A 598 1.23 1.12 -44.21
CA ALA A 598 0.59 1.28 -45.53
C ALA A 598 -0.94 1.24 -45.32
N GLY A 599 -1.79 1.97 -46.06
CA GLY A 599 -1.51 2.85 -47.18
C GLY A 599 -2.53 2.69 -48.32
N ALA A 600 -3.76 3.19 -48.10
CA ALA A 600 -4.80 3.54 -49.08
C ALA A 600 -5.20 2.56 -50.22
N ALA A 601 -6.52 2.34 -50.40
CA ALA A 601 -7.27 2.81 -51.59
C ALA A 601 -8.77 2.43 -51.54
N MET A 602 -9.62 3.29 -52.12
CA MET A 602 -11.04 3.02 -52.40
C MET A 602 -11.22 1.91 -53.45
N LEU A 603 -12.41 1.30 -53.45
CA LEU A 603 -13.24 1.25 -54.67
C LEU A 603 -14.72 1.04 -54.30
N ALA A 604 -15.61 1.72 -55.03
CA ALA A 604 -17.06 1.63 -54.85
C ALA A 604 -17.68 0.71 -55.92
N SER A 605 -18.83 0.10 -55.61
CA SER A 605 -19.83 -0.26 -56.61
C SER A 605 -21.23 -0.30 -55.99
N GLU A 606 -22.18 0.32 -56.70
CA GLU A 606 -23.58 0.42 -56.32
C GLU A 606 -24.34 -0.88 -56.61
N ARG A 607 -25.42 -1.15 -55.87
CA ARG A 607 -26.73 -1.41 -56.51
C ARG A 607 -27.93 -1.30 -55.57
N GLU A 608 -28.98 -0.70 -56.13
CA GLU A 608 -30.36 -0.61 -55.63
C GLU A 608 -30.95 -2.02 -55.38
N ASN A 609 -31.94 -2.24 -54.50
CA ASN A 609 -33.30 -1.72 -54.67
C ASN A 609 -34.23 -1.86 -53.45
N ALA A 610 -35.35 -1.13 -53.54
CA ALA A 610 -36.43 -0.87 -52.58
C ALA A 610 -37.16 -2.05 -51.88
N GLY A 611 -37.95 -1.72 -50.83
CA GLY A 611 -39.23 -2.38 -50.56
C GLY A 611 -39.73 -2.40 -49.10
N ASP A 612 -40.77 -1.58 -48.82
CA ASP A 612 -41.85 -1.69 -47.81
C ASP A 612 -41.59 -2.02 -46.32
N ASP A 613 -41.97 -1.05 -45.46
CA ASP A 613 -43.08 -1.11 -44.49
C ASP A 613 -43.47 -2.44 -43.82
N SER A 614 -43.49 -2.45 -42.47
CA SER A 614 -44.72 -2.57 -41.64
C SER A 614 -44.43 -2.73 -40.14
N GLU A 615 -45.24 -2.05 -39.32
CA GLU A 615 -45.41 -2.11 -37.83
C GLU A 615 -44.25 -1.68 -36.92
#